data_AF-A0A2P5KSM9-F1
#
_entry.id   AF-A0A2P5KSM9-F1
#
_cell.length_a   1.000
_cell.length_b   1.000
_cell.length_c   1.000
_cell.angle_alpha   90.00
_cell.angle_beta   90.00
_cell.angle_gamma   90.00
#
_symmetry.space_group_name_H-M   'P 1'
#
loop_
_entity.id
_entity.type
_entity.pdbx_description
1 polymer ?
#
loop_
_entity_poly.entity_id
_entity_poly.type
_entity_poly.pdbx_seq_one_letter_code
_entity_poly.pdbx_strand_id
1 'polypeptide(L)'
;MAKAGTRLAGAAALAAGVWAVAMPGPLMAQDLSDKSVKTFMEYAWSMVPAQFTKPDGKTVQIDKKKKEEVVVPVDLGREIIRVGRVSAHAQICDLKDDQFMNYASLMKREHEKKKWSEQQLIYINMLHLTTVMMLTGNIKLVEKDGDKEVVIEDSKKPPPTCTAEQKSKVKDLITAYVAAGPALAARPVAEAATGSTAAPPAAATSVPAAAPAAAAPAEKKK
;
A
#
# COMPACT_ATOMS: atom_id res chain seq x y z
N MET A 1 49.86 0.06 -66.57
CA MET A 1 50.39 1.44 -66.58
C MET A 1 49.25 2.41 -66.29
N ALA A 2 49.56 3.56 -65.67
CA ALA A 2 48.69 4.66 -65.18
C ALA A 2 47.92 4.38 -63.87
N LYS A 3 48.39 4.79 -62.67
CA LYS A 3 48.53 6.12 -62.01
C LYS A 3 47.22 6.74 -61.49
N ALA A 4 47.21 6.98 -60.18
CA ALA A 4 46.78 8.17 -59.41
C ALA A 4 45.39 8.78 -59.72
N GLY A 5 44.56 9.23 -58.77
CA GLY A 5 44.83 9.73 -57.43
C GLY A 5 43.96 10.98 -57.21
N THR A 6 43.17 10.98 -56.14
CA THR A 6 42.77 12.14 -55.31
C THR A 6 42.10 13.36 -55.98
N ARG A 7 40.87 13.73 -55.56
CA ARG A 7 40.58 14.92 -54.72
C ARG A 7 39.09 15.30 -54.61
N LEU A 8 38.70 15.49 -53.34
CA LEU A 8 37.88 16.56 -52.74
C LEU A 8 36.44 16.89 -53.22
N ALA A 9 35.58 16.91 -52.19
CA ALA A 9 34.65 17.99 -51.80
C ALA A 9 33.17 17.88 -52.22
N GLY A 10 32.30 18.11 -51.23
CA GLY A 10 30.92 18.57 -51.44
C GLY A 10 29.89 17.93 -50.54
N ALA A 11 29.56 18.58 -49.42
CA ALA A 11 28.53 18.19 -48.46
C ALA A 11 27.10 18.37 -49.00
N ALA A 12 26.18 17.48 -48.59
CA ALA A 12 24.78 17.84 -48.32
C ALA A 12 24.09 16.72 -47.51
N ALA A 13 23.58 17.11 -46.35
CA ALA A 13 22.82 16.29 -45.41
C ALA A 13 21.41 15.99 -45.93
N LEU A 14 20.90 14.78 -45.67
CA LEU A 14 19.51 14.58 -45.26
C LEU A 14 19.44 13.42 -44.26
N ALA A 15 19.09 13.78 -43.03
CA ALA A 15 18.81 12.88 -41.93
C ALA A 15 17.53 12.08 -42.22
N ALA A 16 17.66 10.76 -42.34
CA ALA A 16 16.56 9.82 -42.16
C ALA A 16 16.67 9.23 -40.75
N GLY A 17 16.28 10.05 -39.77
CA GLY A 17 15.98 9.57 -38.43
C GLY A 17 14.59 8.93 -38.44
N VAL A 18 14.55 7.60 -38.37
CA VAL A 18 13.51 6.90 -37.60
C VAL A 18 14.25 5.84 -36.80
N TRP A 19 14.56 6.23 -35.56
CA TRP A 19 14.97 5.31 -34.53
C TRP A 19 13.89 4.25 -34.38
N ALA A 20 14.15 3.06 -34.90
CA ALA A 20 13.46 1.86 -34.44
C ALA A 20 13.86 1.65 -32.98
N VAL A 21 13.08 2.22 -32.07
CA VAL A 21 13.12 1.87 -30.65
C VAL A 21 12.53 0.47 -30.50
N ALA A 22 13.33 -0.53 -30.87
CA ALA A 22 13.20 -1.87 -30.34
C ALA A 22 13.69 -1.81 -28.89
N MET A 23 12.76 -1.73 -27.94
CA MET A 23 13.06 -1.99 -26.53
C MET A 23 12.66 -3.43 -26.19
N PRO A 24 13.57 -4.41 -26.23
CA PRO A 24 13.48 -5.61 -25.41
C PRO A 24 14.24 -5.35 -24.11
N GLY A 25 13.73 -4.43 -23.28
CA GLY A 25 14.22 -4.24 -21.92
C GLY A 25 13.36 -5.03 -20.95
N PRO A 26 13.93 -5.80 -20.00
CA PRO A 26 13.13 -6.35 -18.92
C PRO A 26 12.53 -5.18 -18.14
N LEU A 27 11.21 -5.19 -18.02
CA LEU A 27 10.41 -4.23 -17.23
C LEU A 27 10.78 -4.19 -15.73
N MET A 28 11.87 -4.87 -15.34
CA MET A 28 12.39 -5.11 -14.00
C MET A 28 13.80 -4.56 -13.76
N ALA A 29 14.51 -4.06 -14.78
CA ALA A 29 15.93 -3.68 -14.61
C ALA A 29 16.19 -2.17 -14.42
N GLN A 30 15.17 -1.30 -14.46
CA GLN A 30 15.35 0.04 -13.91
C GLN A 30 15.29 -0.05 -12.39
N ASP A 31 16.45 -0.37 -11.80
CA ASP A 31 16.60 -0.22 -10.37
C ASP A 31 16.36 1.25 -10.01
N LEU A 32 15.60 1.50 -8.95
CA LEU A 32 15.27 2.85 -8.53
C LEU A 32 16.56 3.63 -8.21
N SER A 33 16.63 4.93 -8.46
CA SER A 33 17.76 5.68 -7.88
C SER A 33 17.63 5.66 -6.35
N ASP A 34 18.74 5.68 -5.61
CA ASP A 34 18.70 5.79 -4.14
C ASP A 34 17.88 7.00 -3.69
N LYS A 35 17.96 8.10 -4.46
CA LYS A 35 17.17 9.30 -4.24
C LYS A 35 15.67 9.01 -4.35
N SER A 36 15.25 8.30 -5.39
CA SER A 36 13.85 7.88 -5.55
C SER A 36 13.41 7.00 -4.39
N VAL A 37 14.22 6.00 -4.01
CA VAL A 37 13.91 5.11 -2.87
C VAL A 37 13.72 5.92 -1.58
N LYS A 38 14.64 6.84 -1.27
CA LYS A 38 14.55 7.73 -0.11
C LYS A 38 13.29 8.59 -0.14
N THR A 39 12.88 9.10 -1.30
CA THR A 39 11.63 9.86 -1.43
C THR A 39 10.41 9.02 -1.09
N PHE A 40 10.30 7.78 -1.59
CA PHE A 40 9.20 6.87 -1.21
C PHE A 40 9.22 6.57 0.30
N MET A 41 10.41 6.37 0.87
CA MET A 41 10.60 6.14 2.30
C MET A 41 10.17 7.35 3.14
N GLU A 42 10.46 8.57 2.69
CA GLU A 42 10.02 9.80 3.35
C GLU A 42 8.50 9.97 3.31
N TYR A 43 7.87 9.69 2.17
CA TYR A 43 6.40 9.68 2.08
C TYR A 43 5.77 8.60 2.97
N ALA A 44 6.37 7.41 3.04
CA ALA A 44 5.89 6.38 3.94
C ALA A 44 5.99 6.83 5.40
N TRP A 45 7.10 7.46 5.79
CA TRP A 45 7.30 7.97 7.15
C TRP A 45 6.26 9.02 7.55
N SER A 46 5.84 9.89 6.63
CA SER A 46 4.80 10.89 6.92
C SER A 46 3.42 10.24 7.15
N MET A 47 3.15 9.10 6.53
CA MET A 47 1.90 8.34 6.67
C MET A 47 1.85 7.41 7.89
N VAL A 48 2.99 7.01 8.46
CA VAL A 48 3.03 6.18 9.67
C VAL A 48 2.30 6.89 10.82
N PRO A 49 1.32 6.28 11.52
CA PRO A 49 0.68 6.92 12.66
C PRO A 49 1.60 6.92 13.89
N ALA A 50 1.37 7.81 14.85
CA ALA A 50 2.13 7.83 16.12
C ALA A 50 1.80 6.62 17.01
N GLN A 51 0.65 5.98 16.78
CA GLN A 51 0.22 4.76 17.46
C GLN A 51 -0.44 3.81 16.47
N PHE A 52 -0.18 2.52 16.62
CA PHE A 52 -0.79 1.48 15.79
C PHE A 52 -1.32 0.37 16.67
N THR A 53 -2.63 0.11 16.59
CA THR A 53 -3.26 -1.00 17.31
C THR A 53 -3.39 -2.18 16.36
N LYS A 54 -2.75 -3.29 16.74
CA LYS A 54 -2.80 -4.55 15.99
C LYS A 54 -4.17 -5.24 16.20
N PRO A 55 -4.53 -6.20 15.33
CA PRO A 55 -5.73 -7.02 15.52
C PRO A 55 -5.76 -7.84 16.83
N ASP A 56 -4.60 -8.07 17.45
CA ASP A 56 -4.48 -8.74 18.76
C ASP A 56 -4.77 -7.80 19.95
N GLY A 57 -5.12 -6.53 19.68
CA GLY A 57 -5.40 -5.51 20.69
C GLY A 57 -4.16 -4.82 21.27
N LYS A 58 -2.94 -5.21 20.87
CA LYS A 58 -1.71 -4.54 21.33
C LYS A 58 -1.48 -3.23 20.58
N THR A 59 -1.25 -2.16 21.32
CA THR A 59 -0.88 -0.85 20.76
C THR A 59 0.64 -0.67 20.77
N VAL A 60 1.20 -0.39 19.61
CA VAL A 60 2.60 -0.02 19.43
C VAL A 60 2.67 1.51 19.28
N GLN A 61 3.40 2.16 20.18
CA GLN A 61 3.73 3.59 20.02
C GLN A 61 4.96 3.72 19.13
N ILE A 62 4.89 4.66 18.19
CA ILE A 62 5.96 4.96 17.24
C ILE A 62 6.48 6.36 17.56
N ASP A 63 7.74 6.43 18.00
CA ASP A 63 8.36 7.72 18.27
C ASP A 63 8.73 8.41 16.95
N LYS A 64 7.93 9.40 16.58
CA LYS A 64 8.12 10.22 15.38
C LYS A 64 9.43 11.03 15.38
N LYS A 65 10.11 11.15 16.51
CA LYS A 65 11.41 11.83 16.63
C LYS A 65 12.59 10.89 16.36
N LYS A 66 12.37 9.57 16.39
CA LYS A 66 13.40 8.53 16.21
C LYS A 66 13.22 7.82 14.87
N LYS A 67 13.18 8.59 13.79
CA LYS A 67 12.97 8.07 12.43
C LYS A 67 14.01 7.00 12.07
N GLU A 68 15.26 7.23 12.43
CA GLU A 68 16.40 6.39 12.07
C GLU A 68 16.35 5.01 12.73
N GLU A 69 15.64 4.87 13.86
CA GLU A 69 15.44 3.59 14.55
C GLU A 69 14.33 2.75 13.89
N VAL A 70 13.43 3.40 13.14
CA VAL A 70 12.22 2.79 12.56
C VAL A 70 12.34 2.55 11.06
N VAL A 71 13.03 3.44 10.35
CA VAL A 71 13.21 3.37 8.90
C VAL A 71 14.20 2.27 8.55
N VAL A 72 13.81 1.40 7.61
CA VAL A 72 14.66 0.30 7.15
C VAL A 72 15.78 0.79 6.21
N PRO A 73 16.86 0.02 6.00
CA PRO A 73 17.91 0.35 5.04
C PRO A 73 17.37 0.53 3.61
N VAL A 74 18.05 1.38 2.82
CA VAL A 74 17.65 1.73 1.44
C VAL A 74 17.51 0.49 0.55
N ASP A 75 18.39 -0.50 0.70
CA ASP A 75 18.33 -1.73 -0.11
C ASP A 75 17.06 -2.54 0.16
N LEU A 76 16.59 -2.59 1.41
CA LEU A 76 15.31 -3.21 1.72
C LEU A 76 14.15 -2.34 1.24
N GLY A 77 14.25 -1.01 1.41
CA GLY A 77 13.26 -0.06 0.90
C GLY A 77 13.03 -0.23 -0.60
N ARG A 78 14.11 -0.43 -1.36
CA ARG A 78 14.10 -0.73 -2.79
C ARG A 78 13.34 -2.01 -3.12
N GLU A 79 13.57 -3.10 -2.38
CA GLU A 79 12.80 -4.33 -2.54
C GLU A 79 11.31 -4.09 -2.26
N ILE A 80 10.98 -3.47 -1.12
CA ILE A 80 9.60 -3.20 -0.71
C ILE A 80 8.87 -2.37 -1.77
N ILE A 81 9.52 -1.36 -2.34
CA ILE A 81 8.92 -0.53 -3.40
C ILE A 81 8.71 -1.34 -4.69
N ARG A 82 9.62 -2.25 -5.06
CA ARG A 82 9.39 -3.16 -6.21
C ARG A 82 8.18 -4.06 -5.98
N VAL A 83 8.07 -4.66 -4.80
CA VAL A 83 6.91 -5.48 -4.42
C VAL A 83 5.63 -4.64 -4.43
N GLY A 84 5.68 -3.43 -3.89
CA GLY A 84 4.57 -2.47 -3.91
C GLY A 84 4.16 -2.09 -5.33
N ARG A 85 5.10 -1.87 -6.25
CA ARG A 85 4.83 -1.64 -7.68
C ARG A 85 4.08 -2.81 -8.30
N VAL A 86 4.54 -4.04 -8.10
CA VAL A 86 3.86 -5.24 -8.62
C VAL A 86 2.46 -5.37 -8.02
N SER A 87 2.31 -5.07 -6.73
CA SER A 87 1.02 -5.07 -6.03
C SER A 87 0.05 -4.00 -6.58
N ALA A 88 0.57 -2.82 -6.96
CA ALA A 88 -0.21 -1.78 -7.62
C ALA A 88 -0.74 -2.23 -8.99
N HIS A 89 0.11 -2.88 -9.78
CA HIS A 89 -0.31 -3.44 -11.07
C HIS A 89 -1.33 -4.57 -10.88
N ALA A 90 -1.16 -5.43 -9.87
CA ALA A 90 -2.14 -6.44 -9.52
C ALA A 90 -3.50 -5.82 -9.17
N GLN A 91 -3.52 -4.73 -8.39
CA GLN A 91 -4.74 -3.99 -8.08
C GLN A 91 -5.40 -3.40 -9.33
N ILE A 92 -4.62 -2.78 -10.23
CA ILE A 92 -5.10 -2.24 -11.51
C ILE A 92 -5.69 -3.35 -12.40
N CYS A 93 -5.06 -4.53 -12.41
CA CYS A 93 -5.50 -5.69 -13.21
C CYS A 93 -6.62 -6.55 -12.56
N ASP A 94 -7.19 -6.10 -11.44
CA ASP A 94 -8.16 -6.84 -10.62
C ASP A 94 -7.69 -8.26 -10.23
N LEU A 95 -6.42 -8.35 -9.80
CA LEU A 95 -5.77 -9.56 -9.31
C LEU A 95 -5.63 -9.50 -7.78
N LYS A 96 -6.77 -9.44 -7.08
CA LYS A 96 -6.82 -9.24 -5.62
C LYS A 96 -6.08 -10.33 -4.83
N ASP A 97 -6.25 -11.59 -5.21
CA ASP A 97 -5.58 -12.69 -4.52
C ASP A 97 -4.07 -12.67 -4.77
N ASP A 98 -3.63 -12.41 -6.00
CA ASP A 98 -2.21 -12.28 -6.30
C ASP A 98 -1.59 -11.08 -5.57
N GLN A 99 -2.28 -9.94 -5.50
CA GLN A 99 -1.86 -8.78 -4.70
C GLN A 99 -1.65 -9.17 -3.23
N PHE A 100 -2.60 -9.88 -2.64
CA PHE A 100 -2.51 -10.36 -1.26
C PHE A 100 -1.32 -11.31 -1.09
N MET A 101 -1.14 -12.30 -1.97
CA MET A 101 -0.06 -13.27 -1.88
C MET A 101 1.31 -12.63 -2.03
N ASN A 102 1.44 -11.64 -2.91
CA ASN A 102 2.67 -10.87 -3.09
C ASN A 102 3.06 -10.12 -1.80
N TYR A 103 2.10 -9.42 -1.19
CA TYR A 103 2.31 -8.73 0.08
C TYR A 103 2.58 -9.71 1.24
N ALA A 104 1.82 -10.79 1.33
CA ALA A 104 1.99 -11.80 2.38
C ALA A 104 3.37 -12.46 2.30
N SER A 105 3.87 -12.72 1.08
CA SER A 105 5.24 -13.22 0.85
C SER A 105 6.29 -12.25 1.39
N LEU A 106 6.17 -10.95 1.10
CA LEU A 106 7.06 -9.92 1.63
C LEU A 106 7.03 -9.93 3.16
N MET A 107 5.85 -9.77 3.76
CA MET A 107 5.74 -9.66 5.21
C MET A 107 6.22 -10.92 5.92
N LYS A 108 5.88 -12.11 5.42
CA LYS A 108 6.35 -13.37 6.01
C LYS A 108 7.87 -13.45 6.02
N ARG A 109 8.51 -13.09 4.91
CA ARG A 109 9.97 -13.12 4.76
C ARG A 109 10.65 -12.14 5.72
N GLU A 110 10.08 -10.95 5.91
CA GLU A 110 10.59 -10.00 6.89
C GLU A 110 10.36 -10.45 8.34
N HIS A 111 9.21 -11.05 8.65
CA HIS A 111 8.95 -11.64 9.97
C HIS A 111 9.93 -12.77 10.31
N GLU A 112 10.21 -13.69 9.37
CA GLU A 112 11.10 -14.83 9.61
C GLU A 112 12.58 -14.43 9.79
N LYS A 113 12.99 -13.25 9.30
CA LYS A 113 14.33 -12.72 9.56
C LYS A 113 14.55 -12.39 11.04
N LYS A 114 13.49 -12.23 11.85
CA LYS A 114 13.52 -11.98 13.32
C LYS A 114 14.45 -10.84 13.79
N LYS A 115 14.86 -9.96 12.88
CA LYS A 115 15.80 -8.86 13.16
C LYS A 115 15.12 -7.49 13.19
N TRP A 116 13.85 -7.43 12.80
CA TRP A 116 13.09 -6.20 12.74
C TRP A 116 12.29 -6.00 14.03
N SER A 117 12.32 -4.77 14.54
CA SER A 117 11.41 -4.34 15.60
C SER A 117 9.97 -4.29 15.09
N GLU A 118 9.01 -4.26 16.00
CA GLU A 118 7.60 -4.10 15.63
C GLU A 118 7.35 -2.78 14.88
N GLN A 119 8.04 -1.70 15.25
CA GLN A 119 7.95 -0.41 14.58
C GLN A 119 8.48 -0.50 13.14
N GLN A 120 9.60 -1.22 12.93
CA GLN A 120 10.15 -1.46 11.60
C GLN A 120 9.21 -2.30 10.72
N LEU A 121 8.55 -3.31 11.28
CA LEU A 121 7.55 -4.11 10.56
C LEU A 121 6.33 -3.27 10.17
N ILE A 122 5.86 -2.38 11.05
CA ILE A 122 4.81 -1.40 10.72
C ILE A 122 5.28 -0.47 9.61
N TYR A 123 6.51 0.01 9.67
CA TYR A 123 7.09 0.86 8.63
C TYR A 123 7.20 0.15 7.28
N ILE A 124 7.62 -1.13 7.25
CA ILE A 124 7.66 -1.96 6.03
C ILE A 124 6.27 -2.04 5.40
N ASN A 125 5.26 -2.33 6.22
CA ASN A 125 3.86 -2.37 5.78
C ASN A 125 3.42 -1.01 5.21
N MET A 126 3.72 0.08 5.90
CA MET A 126 3.38 1.43 5.44
C MET A 126 4.09 1.79 4.14
N LEU A 127 5.37 1.46 3.98
CA LEU A 127 6.11 1.72 2.75
C LEU A 127 5.52 0.96 1.55
N HIS A 128 5.12 -0.29 1.74
CA HIS A 128 4.41 -1.05 0.71
C HIS A 128 3.07 -0.40 0.38
N LEU A 129 2.25 -0.10 1.38
CA LEU A 129 0.93 0.50 1.20
C LEU A 129 1.03 1.86 0.50
N THR A 130 1.89 2.76 0.97
CA THR A 130 2.15 4.07 0.36
C THR A 130 2.56 3.92 -1.10
N THR A 131 3.40 2.93 -1.43
CA THR A 131 3.79 2.67 -2.82
C THR A 131 2.58 2.27 -3.69
N VAL A 132 1.75 1.34 -3.22
CA VAL A 132 0.54 0.91 -3.94
C VAL A 132 -0.43 2.08 -4.11
N MET A 133 -0.63 2.82 -3.04
CA MET A 133 -1.51 3.96 -2.92
C MET A 133 -1.10 5.07 -3.91
N MET A 134 0.17 5.48 -3.94
CA MET A 134 0.68 6.49 -4.89
C MET A 134 0.57 6.05 -6.36
N LEU A 135 0.70 4.76 -6.66
CA LEU A 135 0.69 4.26 -8.05
C LEU A 135 -0.70 3.95 -8.59
N THR A 136 -1.66 3.64 -7.72
CA THR A 136 -3.05 3.38 -8.10
C THR A 136 -3.90 4.66 -8.15
N GLY A 137 -3.39 5.79 -7.67
CA GLY A 137 -4.04 7.09 -7.78
C GLY A 137 -5.28 7.27 -6.90
N ASN A 138 -5.52 6.38 -5.92
CA ASN A 138 -6.71 6.40 -5.07
C ASN A 138 -6.63 7.40 -3.88
N ILE A 139 -5.82 8.45 -3.97
CA ILE A 139 -5.76 9.52 -2.95
C ILE A 139 -5.66 10.86 -3.66
N LYS A 140 -6.70 11.66 -3.50
CA LYS A 140 -6.57 13.10 -3.44
C LYS A 140 -6.47 13.45 -1.95
N LEU A 141 -5.32 13.96 -1.50
CA LEU A 141 -5.29 14.69 -0.24
C LEU A 141 -6.03 16.00 -0.48
N VAL A 142 -7.23 16.14 0.08
CA VAL A 142 -7.88 17.44 0.23
C VAL A 142 -7.59 17.89 1.67
N GLU A 143 -6.62 18.78 1.84
CA GLU A 143 -6.54 19.57 3.06
C GLU A 143 -7.68 20.57 3.05
N LYS A 144 -8.66 20.36 3.94
CA LYS A 144 -9.55 21.42 4.40
C LYS A 144 -9.20 21.65 5.87
N ASP A 145 -8.95 22.90 6.21
CA ASP A 145 -8.56 23.37 7.54
C ASP A 145 -9.30 22.62 8.67
N GLY A 146 -8.54 21.89 9.49
CA GLY A 146 -8.97 21.52 10.85
C GLY A 146 -9.13 20.02 11.15
N ASP A 147 -9.78 19.23 10.30
CA ASP A 147 -10.11 17.82 10.59
C ASP A 147 -10.00 16.95 9.33
N LYS A 148 -9.14 15.93 9.38
CA LYS A 148 -8.76 15.12 8.21
C LYS A 148 -9.79 14.02 7.93
N GLU A 149 -10.74 14.28 7.04
CA GLU A 149 -11.59 13.28 6.42
C GLU A 149 -11.00 12.83 5.07
N VAL A 150 -10.85 11.52 4.86
CA VAL A 150 -10.34 10.93 3.61
C VAL A 150 -11.51 10.72 2.66
N VAL A 151 -11.76 11.70 1.79
CA VAL A 151 -12.76 11.57 0.72
C VAL A 151 -12.12 10.87 -0.49
N ILE A 152 -12.54 9.63 -0.74
CA ILE A 152 -12.24 8.89 -1.96
C ILE A 152 -13.15 9.44 -3.07
N GLU A 153 -12.63 10.37 -3.88
CA GLU A 153 -13.27 10.65 -5.16
C GLU A 153 -12.89 9.54 -6.15
N ASP A 154 -13.83 8.63 -6.39
CA ASP A 154 -13.79 7.72 -7.53
C ASP A 154 -13.55 8.54 -8.80
N SER A 155 -12.34 8.42 -9.35
CA SER A 155 -12.02 9.02 -10.62
C SER A 155 -12.96 8.42 -11.67
N LYS A 156 -13.81 9.26 -12.30
CA LYS A 156 -14.72 8.93 -13.42
C LYS A 156 -14.06 8.30 -14.67
N LYS A 157 -12.79 7.91 -14.61
CA LYS A 157 -12.13 7.15 -15.68
C LYS A 157 -12.32 5.66 -15.35
N PRO A 158 -12.75 4.83 -16.31
CA PRO A 158 -12.78 3.39 -16.10
C PRO A 158 -11.40 2.95 -15.59
N PRO A 159 -11.34 2.07 -14.57
CA PRO A 159 -10.07 1.59 -14.04
C PRO A 159 -9.23 1.08 -15.21
N PRO A 160 -7.92 1.37 -15.25
CA PRO A 160 -7.09 0.96 -16.38
C PRO A 160 -7.23 -0.54 -16.57
N THR A 161 -7.88 -0.97 -17.64
CA THR A 161 -8.10 -2.39 -17.91
C THR A 161 -6.78 -2.96 -18.41
N CYS A 162 -6.16 -3.85 -17.62
CA CYS A 162 -4.98 -4.57 -18.09
C CYS A 162 -5.33 -5.47 -19.27
N THR A 163 -4.43 -5.54 -20.26
CA THR A 163 -4.50 -6.58 -21.30
C THR A 163 -4.26 -7.96 -20.69
N ALA A 164 -4.64 -9.02 -21.42
CA ALA A 164 -4.40 -10.39 -20.96
C ALA A 164 -2.90 -10.66 -20.73
N GLU A 165 -2.04 -10.11 -21.59
CA GLU A 165 -0.59 -10.21 -21.51
C GLU A 165 -0.05 -9.49 -20.26
N GLN A 166 -0.56 -8.30 -19.95
CA GLN A 166 -0.19 -7.57 -18.74
C GLN A 166 -0.61 -8.34 -17.48
N LYS A 167 -1.83 -8.89 -17.48
CA LYS A 167 -2.37 -9.69 -16.38
C LYS A 167 -1.53 -10.95 -16.15
N SER A 168 -1.17 -11.66 -17.22
CA SER A 168 -0.28 -12.83 -17.15
C SER A 168 1.08 -12.45 -16.58
N LYS A 169 1.69 -11.38 -17.09
CA LYS A 169 3.00 -10.93 -16.62
C LYS A 169 2.99 -10.59 -15.14
N VAL A 170 1.97 -9.89 -14.63
CA VAL A 170 1.86 -9.58 -13.21
C VAL A 170 1.75 -10.87 -12.38
N LYS A 171 0.96 -11.85 -12.83
CA LYS A 171 0.87 -13.17 -12.16
C LYS A 171 2.20 -13.91 -12.13
N ASP A 172 2.93 -13.92 -13.24
CA ASP A 172 4.22 -14.62 -13.33
C ASP A 172 5.23 -14.01 -12.36
N LEU A 173 5.25 -12.67 -12.26
CA LEU A 173 6.12 -11.95 -11.34
C LEU A 173 5.78 -12.23 -9.87
N ILE A 174 4.49 -12.27 -9.54
CA ILE A 174 4.01 -12.59 -8.19
C ILE A 174 4.32 -14.04 -7.86
N THR A 175 4.04 -14.96 -8.79
CA THR A 175 4.32 -16.40 -8.62
C THR A 175 5.80 -16.63 -8.38
N ALA A 176 6.67 -16.01 -9.18
CA ALA A 176 8.12 -16.08 -8.99
C ALA A 176 8.55 -15.51 -7.63
N TYR A 177 7.99 -14.36 -7.23
CA TYR A 177 8.32 -13.74 -5.94
C TYR A 177 7.86 -14.60 -4.75
N VAL A 178 6.65 -15.15 -4.80
CA VAL A 178 6.09 -16.04 -3.77
C VAL A 178 6.88 -17.35 -3.71
N ALA A 179 7.20 -17.97 -4.85
CA ALA A 179 7.96 -19.22 -4.91
C ALA A 179 9.39 -19.07 -4.40
N ALA A 180 10.01 -17.90 -4.60
CA ALA A 180 11.32 -17.60 -4.03
C ALA A 180 11.28 -17.43 -2.50
N GLY A 181 10.10 -17.42 -1.88
CA GLY A 181 9.90 -17.12 -0.46
C GLY A 181 9.54 -18.28 0.43
N PRO A 182 9.46 -18.01 1.74
CA PRO A 182 8.92 -18.95 2.69
C PRO A 182 7.49 -19.36 2.29
N ALA A 183 7.18 -20.65 2.38
CA ALA A 183 5.89 -21.19 1.97
C ALA A 183 4.74 -20.52 2.73
N LEU A 184 3.87 -19.78 2.04
CA LEU A 184 2.72 -19.15 2.68
C LEU A 184 1.71 -20.22 3.11
N ALA A 185 1.15 -20.09 4.32
CA ALA A 185 -0.01 -20.89 4.68
C ALA A 185 -1.13 -20.52 3.70
N ALA A 186 -1.84 -21.52 3.18
CA ALA A 186 -3.04 -21.28 2.38
C ALA A 186 -3.93 -20.31 3.15
N ARG A 187 -4.38 -19.26 2.48
CA ARG A 187 -5.27 -18.26 3.06
C ARG A 187 -6.45 -19.03 3.68
N PRO A 188 -6.83 -18.81 4.95
CA PRO A 188 -8.15 -19.24 5.38
C PRO A 188 -9.11 -18.46 4.46
N VAL A 189 -9.77 -19.19 3.57
CA VAL A 189 -10.94 -18.66 2.87
C VAL A 189 -11.85 -18.23 4.00
N ALA A 190 -12.07 -16.93 4.15
CA ALA A 190 -13.13 -16.46 5.01
C ALA A 190 -14.39 -17.11 4.46
N GLU A 191 -14.82 -18.15 5.17
CA GLU A 191 -16.06 -18.86 4.95
C GLU A 191 -17.12 -17.79 4.76
N ALA A 192 -17.77 -17.81 3.60
CA ALA A 192 -18.92 -16.97 3.36
C ALA A 192 -19.85 -17.15 4.56
N ALA A 193 -20.01 -16.09 5.35
CA ALA A 193 -20.94 -16.05 6.46
C ALA A 193 -22.35 -16.22 5.90
N THR A 194 -22.71 -17.49 5.70
CA THR A 194 -24.05 -17.95 5.43
C THR A 194 -24.63 -18.30 6.79
N GLY A 195 -25.56 -17.45 7.24
CA GLY A 195 -26.40 -17.72 8.40
C GLY A 195 -25.93 -17.07 9.69
N SER A 196 -26.52 -15.92 10.03
CA SER A 196 -27.47 -15.89 11.14
C SER A 196 -28.15 -14.54 11.18
N THR A 197 -29.41 -14.49 10.75
CA THR A 197 -30.34 -13.44 11.14
C THR A 197 -30.63 -13.62 12.63
N ALA A 198 -29.75 -13.09 13.48
CA ALA A 198 -30.06 -12.83 14.87
C ALA A 198 -30.29 -11.32 15.00
N ALA A 199 -31.57 -10.96 15.17
CA ALA A 199 -31.99 -9.61 15.52
C ALA A 199 -31.23 -9.14 16.79
N PRO A 200 -30.86 -7.85 16.88
CA PRO A 200 -30.26 -7.32 18.10
C PRO A 200 -31.25 -7.46 19.27
N PRO A 201 -30.79 -7.86 20.47
CA PRO A 201 -31.65 -7.85 21.64
C PRO A 201 -32.05 -6.40 21.95
N ALA A 202 -33.36 -6.19 22.06
CA ALA A 202 -33.94 -4.94 22.50
C ALA A 202 -33.39 -4.58 23.90
N ALA A 203 -32.71 -3.45 24.00
CA ALA A 203 -32.36 -2.85 25.27
C ALA A 203 -33.65 -2.44 25.99
N ALA A 204 -34.05 -3.22 27.00
CA ALA A 204 -35.08 -2.84 27.93
C ALA A 204 -34.53 -1.76 28.89
N THR A 205 -34.85 -0.51 28.60
CA THR A 205 -34.73 0.61 29.54
C THR A 205 -35.85 0.51 30.58
N SER A 206 -35.60 -0.18 31.69
CA SER A 206 -36.43 -0.04 32.90
C SER A 206 -35.95 1.17 33.70
N VAL A 207 -36.70 2.26 33.54
CA VAL A 207 -36.74 3.44 34.41
C VAL A 207 -36.94 3.02 35.88
N PRO A 208 -36.14 3.50 36.85
CA PRO A 208 -36.52 3.40 38.25
C PRO A 208 -37.50 4.54 38.59
N ALA A 209 -38.74 4.17 38.88
CA ALA A 209 -39.76 5.08 39.41
C ALA A 209 -39.40 5.46 40.86
N ALA A 210 -39.22 6.76 41.07
CA ALA A 210 -39.05 7.37 42.38
C ALA A 210 -40.32 7.19 43.24
N ALA A 211 -40.13 6.75 44.49
CA ALA A 211 -41.17 6.71 45.50
C ALA A 211 -41.53 8.15 45.95
N PRO A 212 -42.82 8.50 46.07
CA PRO A 212 -43.23 9.77 46.65
C PRO A 212 -43.16 9.72 48.18
N ALA A 213 -42.62 10.81 48.72
CA ALA A 213 -42.44 11.06 50.14
C ALA A 213 -43.76 11.26 50.91
N ALA A 214 -43.63 11.08 52.21
CA ALA A 214 -44.63 10.98 53.25
C ALA A 214 -45.72 12.07 53.30
N ALA A 215 -46.90 11.63 53.73
CA ALA A 215 -48.01 12.45 54.19
C ALA A 215 -47.67 13.17 55.51
N ALA A 216 -48.22 14.38 55.63
CA ALA A 216 -48.16 15.27 56.79
C ALA A 216 -48.83 14.69 58.06
N PRO A 217 -48.63 15.35 59.21
CA PRO A 217 -49.80 16.02 59.79
C PRO A 217 -49.56 17.48 60.21
N ALA A 218 -50.70 18.14 60.40
CA ALA A 218 -50.91 19.54 60.74
C ALA A 218 -50.27 20.01 62.06
N GLU A 219 -49.94 21.31 62.16
CA GLU A 219 -50.46 22.18 63.24
C GLU A 219 -50.15 23.68 63.04
N LYS A 220 -50.90 24.47 63.81
CA LYS A 220 -51.27 25.89 63.69
C LYS A 220 -50.17 26.92 64.06
N LYS A 221 -50.57 28.20 63.87
CA LYS A 221 -50.11 29.48 64.49
C LYS A 221 -48.95 30.16 63.76
N LYS A 222 -48.95 31.47 63.51
CA LYS A 222 -49.84 32.58 63.85
C LYS A 222 -49.51 33.73 62.89
#